data_AF-A0A1I1U3T5-F1
#
_entry.id   AF-A0A1I1U3T5-F1
#
_cell.length_a   1.000
_cell.length_b   1.000
_cell.length_c   1.000
_cell.angle_alpha   90.00
_cell.angle_beta   90.00
_cell.angle_gamma   90.00
#
_symmetry.space_group_name_H-M   'P 1'
#
loop_
_entity.id
_entity.type
_entity.pdbx_description
1 polymer ?
#
loop_
_entity_poly.entity_id
_entity_poly.type
_entity_poly.pdbx_seq_one_letter_code
_entity_poly.pdbx_strand_id
1 'polypeptide(L)'
;MQERRRIVPRLIHTVAFCALSVALAIPSAHAAERKKTTAKKPAAASVSAKQRPVARSAKAVPRKAVTRVKATRVMSSSAKLAPRMVAVPERQSFGQVAGLHAVQDPLELKSSVALVIDQETHEVLLSKNDHAVLPIASLTKLMTGLLVSQAKLPMDETITITQDDVDTEKFSSSRLAVGTTLTRGEMLHLALMSSENRAAHALGRTFPGGMEAFVGQMNAKAKLLGMTDTRYVEPTGLSSRNQSSARDLATLVNIAHADPLLRELTTSPSYEVAVGRRTLQYNNTNRLVRNPAWDIGLQKTGYISEAGRCLVMQTHIAGRKLIMVFLDSAGKFSRLGDAERVRNWVEKLPSLGSTATLHAVGAAKLE
;
A
#
# COMPACT_ATOMS: atom_id res chain seq x y z
N MET A 1 -62.82 20.04 -15.23
CA MET A 1 -62.57 21.48 -15.50
C MET A 1 -62.31 22.14 -14.17
N GLN A 2 -61.26 22.92 -13.90
CA GLN A 2 -60.12 23.35 -14.68
C GLN A 2 -59.15 23.99 -13.65
N GLU A 3 -57.85 23.81 -13.84
CA GLU A 3 -56.76 24.36 -13.02
C GLU A 3 -56.83 25.89 -12.87
N ARG A 4 -56.20 26.44 -11.80
CA ARG A 4 -55.04 27.35 -11.93
C ARG A 4 -54.41 27.79 -10.60
N ARG A 5 -53.14 27.37 -10.43
CA ARG A 5 -51.91 28.13 -10.07
C ARG A 5 -51.90 29.13 -8.90
N ARG A 6 -51.03 28.79 -7.93
CA ARG A 6 -49.90 29.53 -7.31
C ARG A 6 -50.07 31.02 -6.99
N ILE A 7 -49.71 31.41 -5.76
CA ILE A 7 -48.64 32.38 -5.41
C ILE A 7 -48.35 32.28 -3.89
N VAL A 8 -47.06 32.22 -3.55
CA VAL A 8 -46.48 32.32 -2.20
C VAL A 8 -46.08 33.78 -1.95
N PRO A 9 -46.03 34.25 -0.69
CA PRO A 9 -44.86 35.01 -0.27
C PRO A 9 -44.23 34.51 1.05
N ARG A 10 -42.92 34.71 1.12
CA ARG A 10 -41.94 34.36 2.17
C ARG A 10 -41.88 35.44 3.28
N LEU A 11 -41.08 35.09 4.30
CA LEU A 11 -40.52 35.88 5.43
C LEU A 11 -41.45 35.92 6.66
N ILE A 12 -41.01 35.64 7.90
CA ILE A 12 -39.85 36.20 8.61
C ILE A 12 -39.23 35.16 9.58
N HIS A 13 -37.90 35.24 9.75
CA HIS A 13 -37.03 34.48 10.66
C HIS A 13 -37.26 34.83 12.14
N THR A 14 -37.16 33.82 13.04
CA THR A 14 -36.45 33.91 14.33
C THR A 14 -36.50 32.56 15.05
N VAL A 15 -35.41 31.78 15.03
CA VAL A 15 -35.11 30.82 16.12
C VAL A 15 -33.61 30.91 16.45
N ALA A 16 -33.40 31.48 17.64
CA ALA A 16 -32.26 31.51 18.54
C ALA A 16 -30.93 30.85 18.14
N PHE A 17 -29.89 31.70 18.04
CA PHE A 17 -28.50 31.38 18.31
C PHE A 17 -28.09 32.13 19.59
N CYS A 18 -27.73 31.43 20.66
CA CYS A 18 -26.90 31.90 21.78
C CYS A 18 -26.42 30.64 22.54
N ALA A 19 -25.22 30.16 22.24
CA ALA A 19 -23.95 30.55 22.86
C ALA A 19 -23.67 29.75 24.15
N LEU A 20 -23.01 28.60 23.96
CA LEU A 20 -22.34 27.87 25.02
C LEU A 20 -20.90 28.40 25.11
N SER A 21 -20.63 29.22 26.13
CA SER A 21 -19.33 29.81 26.42
C SER A 21 -18.97 29.50 27.88
N VAL A 22 -18.10 28.52 28.13
CA VAL A 22 -17.21 28.55 29.31
C VAL A 22 -15.86 27.96 28.90
N ALA A 23 -14.83 28.75 29.22
CA ALA A 23 -13.45 28.59 28.82
C ALA A 23 -12.64 27.65 29.73
N LEU A 24 -11.55 27.19 29.13
CA LEU A 24 -10.29 26.69 29.67
C LEU A 24 -9.92 27.17 31.09
N ALA A 25 -9.47 26.22 31.91
CA ALA A 25 -8.43 26.45 32.92
C ALA A 25 -7.57 25.18 33.09
N ILE A 26 -6.29 25.33 32.76
CA ILE A 26 -5.18 24.38 33.00
C ILE A 26 -4.72 24.52 34.45
N PRO A 27 -4.17 23.47 35.08
CA PRO A 27 -2.91 23.69 35.79
C PRO A 27 -1.78 22.74 35.35
N SER A 28 -0.60 23.37 35.28
CA SER A 28 0.71 22.84 34.95
C SER A 28 1.33 22.00 36.07
N ALA A 29 2.35 21.23 35.65
CA ALA A 29 3.54 20.79 36.38
C ALA A 29 3.40 19.57 37.32
N HIS A 30 4.15 18.50 37.01
CA HIS A 30 5.45 18.24 37.66
C HIS A 30 6.25 17.19 36.88
N ALA A 31 7.34 17.63 36.26
CA ALA A 31 8.41 16.78 35.78
C ALA A 31 9.30 16.42 36.97
N ALA A 32 9.42 15.12 37.26
CA ALA A 32 10.37 14.62 38.25
C ALA A 32 11.63 14.10 37.52
N GLU A 33 12.76 14.74 37.82
CA GLU A 33 14.10 14.35 37.43
C GLU A 33 14.41 12.91 37.84
N ARG A 34 14.93 12.10 36.92
CA ARG A 34 15.68 10.88 37.26
C ARG A 34 17.16 11.07 36.95
N LYS A 35 17.91 11.18 38.04
CA LYS A 35 19.36 11.12 38.19
C LYS A 35 20.01 10.09 37.26
N LYS A 36 20.96 10.55 36.45
CA LYS A 36 21.99 9.73 35.82
C LYS A 36 22.87 9.10 36.90
N THR A 37 22.91 7.77 36.98
CA THR A 37 23.99 7.03 37.61
C THR A 37 24.83 6.38 36.51
N THR A 38 26.09 6.80 36.48
CA THR A 38 27.16 6.29 35.63
C THR A 38 27.57 4.89 36.06
N ALA A 39 27.44 3.90 35.18
CA ALA A 39 28.13 2.62 35.29
C ALA A 39 28.92 2.35 34.00
N LYS A 40 30.25 2.46 34.15
CA LYS A 40 31.29 2.13 33.18
C LYS A 40 31.17 0.65 32.79
N LYS A 41 31.12 0.33 31.49
CA LYS A 41 31.42 -1.02 30.99
C LYS A 41 32.41 -0.89 29.80
N PRO A 42 33.55 -1.59 29.83
CA PRO A 42 34.60 -1.38 28.86
C PRO A 42 34.33 -2.16 27.56
N ALA A 43 34.92 -1.62 26.49
CA ALA A 43 35.02 -2.21 25.17
C ALA A 43 35.69 -3.60 25.20
N ALA A 44 35.21 -4.52 24.38
CA ALA A 44 35.95 -5.71 24.00
C ALA A 44 35.94 -5.84 22.48
N ALA A 45 37.15 -5.67 21.93
CA ALA A 45 37.49 -5.81 20.54
C ALA A 45 37.45 -7.27 20.07
N SER A 46 37.25 -7.40 18.77
CA SER A 46 37.49 -8.57 17.93
C SER A 46 38.85 -9.24 18.16
N VAL A 47 38.87 -10.57 18.29
CA VAL A 47 40.07 -11.36 18.01
C VAL A 47 39.70 -12.62 17.24
N SER A 48 40.31 -12.70 16.05
CA SER A 48 40.29 -13.82 15.11
C SER A 48 41.28 -14.89 15.58
N ALA A 49 40.85 -16.16 15.67
CA ALA A 49 41.73 -17.27 16.01
C ALA A 49 41.93 -18.18 14.79
N LYS A 50 43.08 -17.99 14.13
CA LYS A 50 43.73 -18.95 13.22
C LYS A 50 44.18 -20.17 14.00
N GLN A 51 43.84 -21.38 13.54
CA GLN A 51 44.53 -22.61 13.93
C GLN A 51 45.47 -23.07 12.80
N ARG A 52 46.73 -23.34 13.17
CA ARG A 52 47.76 -23.97 12.34
C ARG A 52 48.08 -25.37 12.91
N PRO A 53 48.70 -26.26 12.12
CA PRO A 53 48.50 -27.70 12.18
C PRO A 53 49.51 -28.43 13.07
N VAL A 54 49.16 -29.64 13.52
CA VAL A 54 50.08 -30.57 14.17
C VAL A 54 50.34 -31.76 13.25
N ALA A 55 51.61 -31.91 12.87
CA ALA A 55 52.15 -33.02 12.12
C ALA A 55 52.23 -34.30 12.98
N ARG A 56 52.05 -35.47 12.36
CA ARG A 56 52.55 -36.74 12.92
C ARG A 56 53.09 -37.65 11.82
N SER A 57 54.17 -38.32 12.22
CA SER A 57 55.28 -38.89 11.45
C SER A 57 54.95 -40.05 10.52
N ALA A 58 55.79 -40.20 9.50
CA ALA A 58 55.82 -41.30 8.54
C ALA A 58 56.69 -42.47 9.02
N LYS A 59 56.35 -43.69 8.56
CA LYS A 59 57.31 -44.78 8.32
C LYS A 59 56.97 -45.44 6.99
N ALA A 60 57.97 -45.55 6.12
CA ALA A 60 57.90 -46.09 4.78
C ALA A 60 58.43 -47.53 4.72
N VAL A 61 57.86 -48.35 3.84
CA VAL A 61 58.43 -49.61 3.31
C VAL A 61 58.17 -49.62 1.80
N PRO A 62 59.15 -50.00 0.93
CA PRO A 62 59.10 -49.69 -0.49
C PRO A 62 58.56 -50.85 -1.33
N ARG A 63 57.70 -50.60 -2.34
CA ARG A 63 57.48 -51.53 -3.45
C ARG A 63 57.19 -50.84 -4.79
N LYS A 64 58.14 -51.06 -5.70
CA LYS A 64 58.11 -51.22 -7.17
C LYS A 64 57.04 -50.48 -8.00
N ALA A 65 57.55 -49.70 -8.94
CA ALA A 65 56.84 -49.08 -10.05
C ALA A 65 56.16 -50.14 -10.94
N VAL A 66 54.86 -49.93 -11.20
CA VAL A 66 54.13 -50.57 -12.30
C VAL A 66 53.44 -49.45 -13.08
N THR A 67 53.68 -49.46 -14.38
CA THR A 67 53.21 -48.54 -15.41
C THR A 67 51.69 -48.41 -15.42
N ARG A 68 51.19 -47.16 -15.34
CA ARG A 68 49.76 -46.85 -15.35
C ARG A 68 49.27 -46.65 -16.79
N VAL A 69 48.56 -47.64 -17.33
CA VAL A 69 47.75 -47.49 -18.55
C VAL A 69 46.51 -46.65 -18.21
N LYS A 70 46.26 -45.57 -18.96
CA LYS A 70 45.05 -44.75 -18.84
C LYS A 70 43.86 -45.52 -19.41
N ALA A 71 42.99 -46.04 -18.53
CA ALA A 71 41.64 -46.46 -18.91
C ALA A 71 40.72 -45.23 -18.88
N THR A 72 40.23 -44.83 -20.05
CA THR A 72 39.17 -43.83 -20.23
C THR A 72 37.85 -44.41 -19.71
N ARG A 73 37.41 -43.93 -18.55
CA ARG A 73 36.12 -44.27 -17.96
C ARG A 73 35.07 -43.35 -18.59
N VAL A 74 34.27 -43.87 -19.50
CA VAL A 74 33.10 -43.17 -20.05
C VAL A 74 32.07 -43.05 -18.92
N MET A 75 31.92 -41.85 -18.38
CA MET A 75 30.82 -41.52 -17.46
C MET A 75 29.58 -41.23 -18.30
N SER A 76 28.57 -42.10 -18.24
CA SER A 76 27.23 -41.80 -18.75
C SER A 76 26.57 -40.79 -17.81
N SER A 77 26.67 -39.51 -18.15
CA SER A 77 25.89 -38.45 -17.53
C SER A 77 24.44 -38.54 -18.02
N SER A 78 23.57 -39.26 -17.32
CA SER A 78 22.12 -39.07 -17.47
C SER A 78 21.76 -37.74 -16.81
N ALA A 79 21.87 -36.65 -17.56
CA ALA A 79 21.31 -35.37 -17.18
C ALA A 79 19.79 -35.50 -17.16
N LYS A 80 19.18 -35.60 -15.97
CA LYS A 80 17.74 -35.41 -15.81
C LYS A 80 17.43 -33.97 -16.22
N LEU A 81 16.88 -33.80 -17.41
CA LEU A 81 16.30 -32.54 -17.87
C LEU A 81 15.24 -32.13 -16.85
N ALA A 82 15.51 -31.06 -16.10
CA ALA A 82 14.48 -30.40 -15.31
C ALA A 82 13.33 -30.03 -16.27
N PRO A 83 12.06 -30.27 -15.90
CA PRO A 83 10.95 -29.90 -16.77
C PRO A 83 11.03 -28.40 -17.01
N ARG A 84 11.21 -28.03 -18.28
CA ARG A 84 11.17 -26.65 -18.73
C ARG A 84 9.76 -26.16 -18.41
N MET A 85 9.60 -25.38 -17.34
CA MET A 85 8.33 -24.74 -17.03
C MET A 85 7.95 -23.94 -18.27
N VAL A 86 6.93 -24.41 -18.99
CA VAL A 86 6.33 -23.67 -20.08
C VAL A 86 5.83 -22.38 -19.44
N ALA A 87 6.41 -21.25 -19.82
CA ALA A 87 5.93 -19.95 -19.39
C ALA A 87 4.50 -19.83 -19.93
N VAL A 88 3.50 -20.09 -19.08
CA VAL A 88 2.12 -19.78 -19.41
C VAL A 88 2.11 -18.27 -19.64
N PRO A 89 1.73 -17.78 -20.83
CA PRO A 89 1.70 -16.36 -21.09
C PRO A 89 0.83 -15.70 -20.01
N GLU A 90 1.38 -14.68 -19.35
CA GLU A 90 0.65 -13.92 -18.33
C GLU A 90 -0.64 -13.41 -19.01
N ARG A 91 -1.81 -13.79 -18.48
CA ARG A 91 -3.09 -13.35 -19.05
C ARG A 91 -3.07 -11.83 -19.16
N GLN A 92 -3.47 -11.32 -20.32
CA GLN A 92 -3.54 -9.88 -20.51
C GLN A 92 -4.50 -9.25 -19.49
N SER A 93 -4.12 -8.09 -18.97
CA SER A 93 -4.98 -7.31 -18.09
C SER A 93 -6.10 -6.63 -18.87
N PHE A 94 -7.12 -6.16 -18.17
CA PHE A 94 -8.24 -5.46 -18.81
C PHE A 94 -7.79 -4.16 -19.48
N GLY A 95 -6.81 -3.45 -18.90
CA GLY A 95 -6.25 -2.24 -19.52
C GLY A 95 -5.42 -2.55 -20.77
N GLN A 96 -4.75 -3.70 -20.84
CA GLN A 96 -4.11 -4.17 -22.07
C GLN A 96 -5.13 -4.51 -23.15
N VAL A 97 -6.17 -5.26 -22.81
CA VAL A 97 -7.25 -5.62 -23.75
C VAL A 97 -7.97 -4.38 -24.27
N ALA A 98 -8.17 -3.37 -23.43
CA ALA A 98 -8.78 -2.10 -23.79
C ALA A 98 -7.83 -1.14 -24.53
N GLY A 99 -6.57 -1.51 -24.78
CA GLY A 99 -5.61 -0.68 -25.51
C GLY A 99 -5.12 0.57 -24.76
N LEU A 100 -5.34 0.66 -23.44
CA LEU A 100 -5.04 1.86 -22.64
C LEU A 100 -3.54 2.17 -22.54
N HIS A 101 -2.68 1.19 -22.83
CA HIS A 101 -1.21 1.37 -22.89
C HIS A 101 -0.74 2.11 -24.15
N ALA A 102 -1.59 2.27 -25.17
CA ALA A 102 -1.20 2.92 -26.43
C ALA A 102 -1.18 4.46 -26.34
N VAL A 103 -1.70 5.03 -25.26
CA VAL A 103 -1.71 6.48 -25.03
C VAL A 103 -0.28 6.94 -24.75
N GLN A 104 0.20 7.86 -25.59
CA GLN A 104 1.49 8.53 -25.40
C GLN A 104 1.48 9.34 -24.11
N ASP A 105 2.50 9.15 -23.28
CA ASP A 105 2.69 9.95 -22.06
C ASP A 105 4.16 10.36 -21.93
N PRO A 106 4.44 11.63 -21.57
CA PRO A 106 5.80 12.17 -21.57
C PRO A 106 6.70 11.60 -20.46
N LEU A 107 6.12 10.88 -19.50
CA LEU A 107 6.85 10.22 -18.42
C LEU A 107 7.09 8.73 -18.71
N GLU A 108 6.69 8.23 -19.88
CA GLU A 108 6.77 6.83 -20.29
C GLU A 108 6.30 5.85 -19.21
N LEU A 109 5.20 6.20 -18.52
CA LEU A 109 4.64 5.40 -17.45
C LEU A 109 4.24 4.03 -17.97
N LYS A 110 4.57 3.01 -17.20
CA LYS A 110 4.19 1.62 -17.49
C LYS A 110 2.79 1.29 -17.01
N SER A 111 2.17 2.19 -16.25
CA SER A 111 0.75 2.18 -15.92
C SER A 111 -0.07 2.68 -17.11
N SER A 112 -1.13 1.95 -17.46
CA SER A 112 -2.07 2.39 -18.49
C SER A 112 -3.01 3.48 -17.97
N VAL A 113 -3.20 3.56 -16.65
CA VAL A 113 -3.93 4.64 -15.98
C VAL A 113 -3.06 5.27 -14.92
N ALA A 114 -2.99 6.60 -14.90
CA ALA A 114 -2.31 7.37 -13.88
C ALA A 114 -3.08 8.64 -13.53
N LEU A 115 -3.09 8.99 -12.25
CA LEU A 115 -3.60 10.26 -11.76
C LEU A 115 -2.69 10.74 -10.62
N VAL A 116 -2.23 11.99 -10.72
CA VAL A 116 -1.45 12.67 -9.67
C VAL A 116 -2.14 13.98 -9.37
N ILE A 117 -2.61 14.14 -8.13
CA ILE A 117 -3.28 15.36 -7.69
C ILE A 117 -2.59 15.93 -6.45
N ASP A 118 -2.60 17.25 -6.33
CA ASP A 118 -2.33 17.93 -5.07
C ASP A 118 -3.53 17.73 -4.12
N GLN A 119 -3.25 17.24 -2.92
CA GLN A 119 -4.26 16.88 -1.94
C GLN A 119 -4.99 18.10 -1.37
N GLU A 120 -4.32 19.24 -1.28
CA GLU A 120 -4.86 20.45 -0.65
C GLU A 120 -5.60 21.32 -1.66
N THR A 121 -5.02 21.51 -2.85
CA THR A 121 -5.59 22.40 -3.88
C THR A 121 -6.50 21.67 -4.87
N HIS A 122 -6.46 20.34 -4.88
CA HIS A 122 -7.09 19.49 -5.90
C HIS A 122 -6.57 19.75 -7.34
N GLU A 123 -5.41 20.39 -7.48
CA GLU A 123 -4.75 20.58 -8.76
C GLU A 123 -4.37 19.21 -9.36
N VAL A 124 -4.81 18.95 -10.59
CA VAL A 124 -4.39 17.75 -11.33
C VAL A 124 -3.06 18.04 -12.01
N LEU A 125 -2.00 17.39 -11.53
CA LEU A 125 -0.66 17.51 -12.10
C LEU A 125 -0.46 16.55 -13.28
N LEU A 126 -0.97 15.33 -13.16
CA LEU A 126 -0.89 14.32 -14.22
C LEU A 126 -2.21 13.58 -14.32
N SER A 127 -2.71 13.40 -15.54
CA SER A 127 -3.85 12.55 -15.84
C SER A 127 -3.57 11.72 -17.10
N LYS A 128 -3.77 10.41 -16.99
CA LYS A 128 -3.67 9.42 -18.08
C LYS A 128 -4.81 8.43 -17.89
N ASN A 129 -5.79 8.44 -18.80
CA ASN A 129 -6.95 7.54 -18.78
C ASN A 129 -7.66 7.50 -17.41
N ASP A 130 -7.72 8.62 -16.69
CA ASP A 130 -8.15 8.68 -15.29
C ASP A 130 -9.62 8.29 -15.04
N HIS A 131 -10.44 8.31 -16.09
CA HIS A 131 -11.84 7.85 -16.12
C HIS A 131 -12.00 6.35 -16.40
N ALA A 132 -10.93 5.62 -16.76
CA ALA A 132 -11.04 4.21 -17.08
C ALA A 132 -11.42 3.39 -15.83
N VAL A 133 -12.49 2.63 -15.93
CA VAL A 133 -12.98 1.75 -14.87
C VAL A 133 -12.33 0.38 -15.04
N LEU A 134 -11.45 0.01 -14.12
CA LEU A 134 -10.65 -1.21 -14.21
C LEU A 134 -10.75 -2.03 -12.92
N PRO A 135 -10.48 -3.35 -12.97
CA PRO A 135 -10.24 -4.13 -11.77
C PRO A 135 -9.11 -3.50 -10.95
N ILE A 136 -9.33 -3.32 -9.65
CA ILE A 136 -8.37 -2.59 -8.78
C ILE A 136 -7.58 -3.48 -7.82
N ALA A 137 -7.80 -4.79 -7.90
CA ALA A 137 -7.19 -5.78 -7.03
C ALA A 137 -7.27 -5.35 -5.55
N SER A 138 -6.22 -5.65 -4.76
CA SER A 138 -6.13 -5.33 -3.34
C SER A 138 -6.17 -3.85 -2.95
N LEU A 139 -6.26 -2.90 -3.88
CA LEU A 139 -6.62 -1.52 -3.52
C LEU A 139 -7.99 -1.48 -2.83
N THR A 140 -8.86 -2.43 -3.14
CA THR A 140 -10.12 -2.73 -2.42
C THR A 140 -9.97 -2.66 -0.89
N LYS A 141 -8.87 -3.20 -0.34
CA LYS A 141 -8.69 -3.31 1.12
C LYS A 141 -8.57 -1.95 1.80
N LEU A 142 -8.34 -0.87 1.06
CA LEU A 142 -8.37 0.48 1.62
C LEU A 142 -9.81 0.87 2.05
N MET A 143 -10.82 0.53 1.25
CA MET A 143 -12.24 0.68 1.65
C MET A 143 -12.58 -0.24 2.83
N THR A 144 -12.09 -1.48 2.80
CA THR A 144 -12.25 -2.43 3.92
C THR A 144 -11.71 -1.84 5.22
N GLY A 145 -10.49 -1.29 5.19
CA GLY A 145 -9.89 -0.67 6.37
C GLY A 145 -10.65 0.57 6.84
N LEU A 146 -11.10 1.41 5.91
CA LEU A 146 -11.92 2.59 6.22
C LEU A 146 -13.18 2.22 6.99
N LEU A 147 -13.93 1.21 6.53
CA LEU A 147 -15.15 0.77 7.21
C LEU A 147 -14.86 0.16 8.58
N VAL A 148 -13.85 -0.70 8.69
CA VAL A 148 -13.48 -1.33 9.97
C VAL A 148 -13.07 -0.28 11.00
N SER A 149 -12.27 0.72 10.59
CA SER A 149 -11.86 1.81 11.49
C SER A 149 -13.03 2.71 11.91
N GLN A 150 -13.95 3.01 10.97
CA GLN A 150 -15.12 3.86 11.25
C GLN A 150 -16.16 3.16 12.11
N ALA A 151 -16.27 1.84 12.05
CA ALA A 151 -17.21 1.07 12.85
C ALA A 151 -16.89 1.08 14.35
N LYS A 152 -15.66 1.47 14.74
CA LYS A 152 -15.20 1.54 16.15
C LYS A 152 -15.46 0.25 16.93
N LEU A 153 -15.31 -0.88 16.26
CA LEU A 153 -15.38 -2.20 16.88
C LEU A 153 -14.15 -2.44 17.78
N PRO A 154 -14.24 -3.31 18.80
CA PRO A 154 -13.10 -3.62 19.66
C PRO A 154 -11.94 -4.20 18.84
N MET A 155 -10.79 -3.54 18.88
CA MET A 155 -9.61 -3.94 18.09
C MET A 155 -8.89 -5.15 18.69
N ASP A 156 -9.14 -5.46 19.96
CA ASP A 156 -8.65 -6.61 20.71
C ASP A 156 -9.53 -7.87 20.55
N GLU A 157 -10.70 -7.74 19.91
CA GLU A 157 -11.57 -8.88 19.60
C GLU A 157 -10.81 -9.91 18.76
N THR A 158 -10.84 -11.17 19.19
CA THR A 158 -10.16 -12.26 18.50
C THR A 158 -10.99 -12.78 17.33
N ILE A 159 -10.37 -12.84 16.16
CA ILE A 159 -10.97 -13.33 14.93
C ILE A 159 -10.20 -14.57 14.47
N THR A 160 -10.92 -15.66 14.27
CA THR A 160 -10.34 -16.91 13.74
C THR A 160 -10.54 -16.98 12.23
N ILE A 161 -9.45 -17.28 11.52
CA ILE A 161 -9.47 -17.62 10.10
C ILE A 161 -10.19 -18.96 9.93
N THR A 162 -11.19 -18.98 9.07
CA THR A 162 -12.03 -20.14 8.76
C THR A 162 -11.83 -20.59 7.31
N GLN A 163 -12.48 -21.70 6.94
CA GLN A 163 -12.46 -22.18 5.55
C GLN A 163 -13.07 -21.16 4.58
N ASP A 164 -14.04 -20.36 5.03
CA ASP A 164 -14.68 -19.32 4.23
C ASP A 164 -13.71 -18.22 3.80
N ASP A 165 -12.61 -18.02 4.55
CA ASP A 165 -11.61 -16.99 4.23
C ASP A 165 -10.59 -17.46 3.19
N VAL A 166 -10.65 -18.72 2.78
CA VAL A 166 -9.73 -19.28 1.78
C VAL A 166 -10.17 -18.83 0.39
N ASP A 167 -9.23 -18.23 -0.33
CA ASP A 167 -9.42 -17.86 -1.73
C ASP A 167 -9.69 -19.08 -2.61
N THR A 168 -10.88 -19.09 -3.23
CA THR A 168 -11.33 -20.09 -4.20
C THR A 168 -11.44 -19.54 -5.62
N GLU A 169 -11.20 -18.24 -5.84
CA GLU A 169 -11.31 -17.58 -7.14
C GLU A 169 -9.95 -17.48 -7.85
N LYS A 170 -8.91 -17.01 -7.14
CA LYS A 170 -7.55 -16.84 -7.70
C LYS A 170 -6.53 -17.81 -7.12
N PHE A 171 -6.93 -18.64 -6.16
CA PHE A 171 -6.07 -19.62 -5.48
C PHE A 171 -4.80 -18.99 -4.90
N SER A 172 -4.91 -17.76 -4.40
CA SER A 172 -3.81 -17.04 -3.76
C SER A 172 -3.37 -17.74 -2.47
N SER A 173 -2.05 -17.76 -2.26
CA SER A 173 -1.47 -18.30 -1.04
C SER A 173 -1.62 -17.32 0.12
N SER A 174 -1.82 -17.85 1.32
CA SER A 174 -1.75 -17.10 2.58
C SER A 174 -0.86 -17.83 3.58
N ARG A 175 -0.22 -17.05 4.46
CA ARG A 175 0.57 -17.59 5.57
C ARG A 175 -0.25 -17.78 6.84
N LEU A 176 -1.44 -17.21 6.91
CA LEU A 176 -2.40 -17.45 7.99
C LEU A 176 -3.16 -18.73 7.67
N ALA A 177 -2.86 -19.83 8.35
CA ALA A 177 -3.59 -21.08 8.16
C ALA A 177 -5.03 -20.98 8.69
N VAL A 178 -5.93 -21.84 8.20
CA VAL A 178 -7.25 -22.03 8.83
C VAL A 178 -7.06 -22.43 10.29
N GLY A 179 -7.83 -21.84 11.19
CA GLY A 179 -7.66 -21.95 12.64
C GLY A 179 -6.69 -20.94 13.26
N THR A 180 -6.00 -20.11 12.47
CA THR A 180 -5.20 -18.99 13.02
C THR A 180 -6.14 -17.97 13.66
N THR A 181 -5.87 -17.58 14.90
CA THR A 181 -6.61 -16.53 15.61
C THR A 181 -5.69 -15.34 15.82
N LEU A 182 -6.13 -14.15 15.40
CA LEU A 182 -5.46 -12.87 15.66
C LEU A 182 -6.51 -11.85 16.12
N THR A 183 -6.07 -10.78 16.77
CA THR A 183 -6.94 -9.65 17.10
C THR A 183 -7.42 -8.93 15.84
N ARG A 184 -8.56 -8.24 15.90
CA ARG A 184 -9.08 -7.41 14.80
C ARG A 184 -8.06 -6.37 14.34
N GLY A 185 -7.30 -5.77 15.27
CA GLY A 185 -6.22 -4.84 14.98
C GLY A 185 -5.09 -5.49 14.16
N GLU A 186 -4.65 -6.68 14.54
CA GLU A 186 -3.63 -7.44 13.78
C GLU A 186 -4.15 -7.82 12.39
N MET A 187 -5.41 -8.27 12.28
CA MET A 187 -6.02 -8.58 10.97
C MET A 187 -6.03 -7.35 10.07
N LEU A 188 -6.43 -6.19 10.60
CA LEU A 188 -6.46 -4.93 9.87
C LEU A 188 -5.07 -4.48 9.45
N HIS A 189 -4.08 -4.59 10.33
CA HIS A 189 -2.69 -4.27 10.05
C HIS A 189 -2.14 -5.13 8.91
N LEU A 190 -2.30 -6.45 8.99
CA LEU A 190 -1.83 -7.37 7.96
C LEU A 190 -2.53 -7.13 6.61
N ALA A 191 -3.84 -6.87 6.62
CA ALA A 191 -4.62 -6.56 5.42
C ALA A 191 -4.13 -5.30 4.70
N LEU A 192 -3.83 -4.23 5.44
CA LEU A 192 -3.42 -2.94 4.88
C LEU A 192 -1.94 -2.91 4.49
N MET A 193 -1.05 -3.29 5.40
CA MET A 193 0.41 -3.26 5.21
C MET A 193 0.87 -4.30 4.19
N SER A 194 0.50 -5.56 4.43
CA SER A 194 1.04 -6.72 3.72
C SER A 194 0.09 -7.30 2.68
N SER A 195 -1.10 -6.71 2.54
CA SER A 195 -2.14 -7.16 1.61
C SER A 195 -2.66 -8.57 1.89
N GLU A 196 -2.70 -8.98 3.16
CA GLU A 196 -3.13 -10.32 3.56
C GLU A 196 -4.63 -10.54 3.22
N ASN A 197 -4.94 -11.56 2.42
CA ASN A 197 -6.28 -11.78 1.87
C ASN A 197 -7.24 -12.40 2.90
N ARG A 198 -6.77 -13.39 3.67
CA ARG A 198 -7.61 -14.08 4.65
C ARG A 198 -7.97 -13.15 5.80
N ALA A 199 -7.04 -12.30 6.22
CA ALA A 199 -7.32 -11.26 7.20
C ALA A 199 -8.41 -10.29 6.73
N ALA A 200 -8.30 -9.77 5.49
CA ALA A 200 -9.31 -8.88 4.92
C ALA A 200 -10.68 -9.54 4.74
N HIS A 201 -10.70 -10.81 4.31
CA HIS A 201 -11.94 -11.58 4.19
C HIS A 201 -12.60 -11.81 5.55
N ALA A 202 -11.82 -12.22 6.54
CA ALA A 202 -12.29 -12.45 7.90
C ALA A 202 -12.88 -11.18 8.51
N LEU A 203 -12.25 -10.01 8.30
CA LEU A 203 -12.77 -8.72 8.74
C LEU A 203 -14.16 -8.41 8.16
N GLY A 204 -14.39 -8.71 6.89
CA GLY A 204 -15.70 -8.54 6.25
C GLY A 204 -16.71 -9.58 6.74
N ARG A 205 -16.29 -10.83 6.90
CA ARG A 205 -17.14 -11.94 7.37
C ARG A 205 -17.62 -11.74 8.81
N THR A 206 -16.76 -11.24 9.69
CA THR A 206 -17.08 -11.00 11.12
C THR A 206 -17.57 -9.58 11.41
N PHE A 207 -17.80 -8.78 10.37
CA PHE A 207 -18.42 -7.47 10.53
C PHE A 207 -19.88 -7.62 10.99
N PRO A 208 -20.45 -6.71 11.80
CA PRO A 208 -21.87 -6.77 12.17
C PRO A 208 -22.79 -6.87 10.94
N GLY A 209 -23.63 -7.91 10.90
CA GLY A 209 -24.47 -8.23 9.74
C GLY A 209 -23.83 -9.14 8.69
N GLY A 210 -22.56 -9.53 8.88
CA GLY A 210 -21.84 -10.49 8.03
C GLY A 210 -21.38 -9.91 6.69
N MET A 211 -20.91 -10.81 5.81
CA MET A 211 -20.27 -10.45 4.55
C MET A 211 -21.17 -9.62 3.62
N GLU A 212 -22.45 -9.99 3.49
CA GLU A 212 -23.39 -9.27 2.63
C GLU A 212 -23.58 -7.83 3.11
N ALA A 213 -23.79 -7.64 4.41
CA ALA A 213 -23.90 -6.30 5.00
C ALA A 213 -22.61 -5.49 4.83
N PHE A 214 -21.43 -6.14 4.96
CA PHE A 214 -20.15 -5.48 4.75
C PHE A 214 -20.00 -4.96 3.32
N VAL A 215 -20.25 -5.80 2.32
CA VAL A 215 -20.19 -5.41 0.89
C VAL A 215 -21.24 -4.34 0.57
N GLY A 216 -22.43 -4.43 1.17
CA GLY A 216 -23.45 -3.39 1.10
C GLY A 216 -22.93 -2.04 1.62
N GLN A 217 -22.25 -2.03 2.76
CA GLN A 217 -21.65 -0.81 3.32
C GLN A 217 -20.47 -0.29 2.48
N MET A 218 -19.68 -1.16 1.86
CA MET A 218 -18.61 -0.73 0.94
C MET A 218 -19.18 0.09 -0.23
N ASN A 219 -20.25 -0.41 -0.86
CA ASN A 219 -20.88 0.28 -1.97
C ASN A 219 -21.67 1.53 -1.52
N ALA A 220 -22.33 1.47 -0.36
CA ALA A 220 -23.00 2.64 0.22
C ALA A 220 -22.00 3.76 0.54
N LYS A 221 -20.82 3.41 1.07
CA LYS A 221 -19.73 4.36 1.34
C LYS A 221 -19.18 4.92 0.04
N ALA A 222 -18.92 4.09 -0.98
CA ALA A 222 -18.49 4.58 -2.29
C ALA A 222 -19.45 5.63 -2.85
N LYS A 223 -20.76 5.35 -2.84
CA LYS A 223 -21.80 6.31 -3.27
C LYS A 223 -21.80 7.59 -2.43
N LEU A 224 -21.68 7.48 -1.10
CA LEU A 224 -21.62 8.64 -0.20
C LEU A 224 -20.42 9.54 -0.50
N LEU A 225 -19.28 8.95 -0.88
CA LEU A 225 -18.07 9.69 -1.24
C LEU A 225 -18.09 10.22 -2.68
N GLY A 226 -19.16 9.98 -3.45
CA GLY A 226 -19.25 10.37 -4.85
C GLY A 226 -18.41 9.51 -5.80
N MET A 227 -17.99 8.31 -5.35
CA MET A 227 -17.22 7.36 -6.15
C MET A 227 -18.14 6.59 -7.12
N THR A 228 -18.59 7.26 -8.18
CA THR A 228 -19.63 6.75 -9.09
C THR A 228 -19.16 5.67 -10.04
N ASP A 229 -17.85 5.53 -10.24
CA ASP A 229 -17.22 4.51 -11.08
C ASP A 229 -16.84 3.25 -10.29
N THR A 230 -17.12 3.25 -8.99
CA THR A 230 -16.68 2.21 -8.05
C THR A 230 -17.77 1.20 -7.76
N ARG A 231 -17.38 -0.08 -7.80
CA ARG A 231 -18.22 -1.19 -7.34
C ARG A 231 -17.37 -2.23 -6.62
N TYR A 232 -17.84 -2.65 -5.45
CA TYR A 232 -17.26 -3.74 -4.67
C TYR A 232 -18.21 -4.94 -4.66
N VAL A 233 -17.65 -6.14 -4.75
CA VAL A 233 -18.35 -7.42 -4.55
C VAL A 233 -17.81 -8.23 -3.38
N GLU A 234 -16.63 -7.88 -2.87
CA GLU A 234 -15.94 -8.57 -1.77
C GLU A 234 -14.80 -7.69 -1.19
N PRO A 235 -14.29 -7.96 0.03
CA PRO A 235 -13.44 -7.02 0.78
C PRO A 235 -11.93 -7.12 0.50
N THR A 236 -11.50 -8.08 -0.32
CA THR A 236 -10.09 -8.41 -0.55
C THR A 236 -9.55 -7.83 -1.85
N GLY A 237 -10.35 -7.75 -2.92
CA GLY A 237 -9.87 -7.42 -4.27
C GLY A 237 -9.37 -8.62 -5.08
N LEU A 238 -9.74 -9.83 -4.70
CA LEU A 238 -9.50 -11.04 -5.50
C LEU A 238 -10.43 -11.10 -6.70
N SER A 239 -11.65 -10.58 -6.59
CA SER A 239 -12.57 -10.56 -7.71
C SER A 239 -12.24 -9.44 -8.68
N SER A 240 -12.16 -9.76 -9.98
CA SER A 240 -12.01 -8.73 -11.03
C SER A 240 -13.26 -7.84 -11.19
N ARG A 241 -14.36 -8.20 -10.51
CA ARG A 241 -15.58 -7.38 -10.41
C ARG A 241 -15.47 -6.27 -9.36
N ASN A 242 -14.41 -6.24 -8.55
CA ASN A 242 -14.05 -5.06 -7.78
C ASN A 242 -13.37 -4.05 -8.71
N GLN A 243 -14.09 -2.98 -9.04
CA GLN A 243 -13.67 -2.01 -10.04
C GLN A 243 -13.81 -0.59 -9.51
N SER A 244 -12.99 0.31 -10.04
CA SER A 244 -12.99 1.74 -9.73
C SER A 244 -12.23 2.50 -10.83
N SER A 245 -12.41 3.82 -10.87
CA SER A 245 -11.55 4.73 -11.63
C SER A 245 -10.41 5.29 -10.78
N ALA A 246 -9.44 5.97 -11.42
CA ALA A 246 -8.36 6.61 -10.69
C ALA A 246 -8.83 7.80 -9.85
N ARG A 247 -9.84 8.54 -10.34
CA ARG A 247 -10.46 9.66 -9.61
C ARG A 247 -11.14 9.20 -8.33
N ASP A 248 -11.94 8.14 -8.41
CA ASP A 248 -12.59 7.55 -7.25
C ASP A 248 -11.57 7.07 -6.21
N LEU A 249 -10.50 6.42 -6.65
CA LEU A 249 -9.43 5.99 -5.75
C LEU A 249 -8.68 7.17 -5.12
N ALA A 250 -8.49 8.28 -5.83
CA ALA A 250 -7.88 9.47 -5.26
C ALA A 250 -8.77 10.08 -4.15
N THR A 251 -10.09 10.09 -4.35
CA THR A 251 -11.06 10.45 -3.31
C THR A 251 -10.95 9.52 -2.11
N LEU A 252 -10.91 8.20 -2.32
CA LEU A 252 -10.77 7.23 -1.23
C LEU A 252 -9.46 7.42 -0.46
N VAL A 253 -8.33 7.65 -1.15
CA VAL A 253 -7.04 7.94 -0.51
C VAL A 253 -7.11 9.20 0.34
N ASN A 254 -7.72 10.28 -0.17
CA ASN A 254 -7.84 11.52 0.57
C ASN A 254 -8.61 11.32 1.89
N ILE A 255 -9.75 10.63 1.82
CA ILE A 255 -10.60 10.33 2.99
C ILE A 255 -9.90 9.37 3.95
N ALA A 256 -9.28 8.30 3.45
CA ALA A 256 -8.58 7.32 4.28
C ALA A 256 -7.35 7.93 4.97
N HIS A 257 -6.66 8.86 4.32
CA HIS A 257 -5.51 9.56 4.90
C HIS A 257 -5.90 10.43 6.10
N ALA A 258 -7.15 10.89 6.19
CA ALA A 258 -7.61 11.63 7.37
C ALA A 258 -7.72 10.77 8.64
N ASP A 259 -7.67 9.44 8.52
CA ASP A 259 -7.70 8.51 9.64
C ASP A 259 -6.28 8.16 10.12
N PRO A 260 -5.87 8.57 11.34
CA PRO A 260 -4.53 8.29 11.86
C PRO A 260 -4.21 6.80 11.94
N LEU A 261 -5.19 5.95 12.25
CA LEU A 261 -4.98 4.50 12.33
C LEU A 261 -4.63 3.93 10.95
N LEU A 262 -5.33 4.37 9.90
CA LEU A 262 -5.02 3.89 8.54
C LEU A 262 -3.65 4.37 8.07
N ARG A 263 -3.25 5.60 8.41
CA ARG A 263 -1.89 6.09 8.12
C ARG A 263 -0.86 5.19 8.77
N GLU A 264 -0.99 4.91 10.06
CA GLU A 264 -0.07 4.04 10.80
C GLU A 264 0.01 2.63 10.19
N LEU A 265 -1.14 1.97 10.05
CA LEU A 265 -1.19 0.57 9.61
C LEU A 265 -0.72 0.41 8.16
N THR A 266 -1.03 1.35 7.27
CA THR A 266 -0.60 1.27 5.86
C THR A 266 0.89 1.56 5.67
N THR A 267 1.51 2.36 6.55
CA THR A 267 2.91 2.82 6.42
C THR A 267 3.88 2.10 7.35
N SER A 268 3.40 1.18 8.20
CA SER A 268 4.27 0.29 8.96
C SER A 268 5.19 -0.53 8.03
N PRO A 269 6.51 -0.59 8.26
CA PRO A 269 7.44 -1.27 7.36
C PRO A 269 7.36 -2.80 7.44
N SER A 270 7.04 -3.34 8.62
CA SER A 270 6.91 -4.77 8.90
C SER A 270 6.15 -5.00 10.21
N TYR A 271 5.66 -6.23 10.37
CA TYR A 271 4.98 -6.66 11.58
C TYR A 271 5.15 -8.16 11.81
N GLU A 272 5.35 -8.55 13.06
CA GLU A 272 5.44 -9.96 13.48
C GLU A 272 4.16 -10.35 14.21
N VAL A 273 3.57 -11.49 13.85
CA VAL A 273 2.42 -12.06 14.58
C VAL A 273 2.79 -13.43 15.14
N ALA A 274 2.45 -13.64 16.41
CA ALA A 274 2.58 -14.94 17.05
C ALA A 274 1.36 -15.81 16.70
N VAL A 275 1.61 -16.98 16.10
CA VAL A 275 0.60 -17.97 15.72
C VAL A 275 0.96 -19.30 16.36
N GLY A 276 0.40 -19.56 17.54
CA GLY A 276 0.74 -20.71 18.36
C GLY A 276 2.22 -20.70 18.75
N ARG A 277 2.98 -21.71 18.31
CA ARG A 277 4.43 -21.83 18.59
C ARG A 277 5.33 -21.15 17.53
N ARG A 278 4.74 -20.46 16.54
CA ARG A 278 5.46 -19.87 15.41
C ARG A 278 5.27 -18.36 15.42
N THR A 279 6.29 -17.63 14.98
CA THR A 279 6.18 -16.21 14.66
C THR A 279 6.21 -16.05 13.14
N LEU A 280 5.26 -15.31 12.57
CA LEU A 280 5.18 -15.02 11.15
C LEU A 280 5.57 -13.56 10.90
N GLN A 281 6.58 -13.34 10.07
CA GLN A 281 7.08 -12.00 9.75
C GLN A 281 6.44 -11.43 8.48
N TYR A 282 5.72 -10.32 8.55
CA TYR A 282 5.13 -9.62 7.41
C TYR A 282 5.90 -8.35 7.07
N ASN A 283 5.97 -8.05 5.78
CA ASN A 283 6.63 -6.84 5.27
C ASN A 283 5.63 -6.02 4.46
N ASN A 284 5.81 -4.71 4.46
CA ASN A 284 5.01 -3.83 3.63
C ASN A 284 5.15 -4.19 2.15
N THR A 285 4.02 -4.23 1.45
CA THR A 285 4.00 -4.53 0.00
C THR A 285 4.51 -3.39 -0.87
N ASN A 286 4.42 -2.15 -0.38
CA ASN A 286 5.09 -1.01 -1.00
C ASN A 286 6.51 -0.87 -0.45
N ARG A 287 7.50 -1.18 -1.28
CA ARG A 287 8.93 -1.13 -0.88
C ARG A 287 9.42 0.30 -0.61
N LEU A 288 8.75 1.32 -1.16
CA LEU A 288 9.11 2.72 -0.95
C LEU A 288 8.91 3.16 0.50
N VAL A 289 8.04 2.49 1.26
CA VAL A 289 7.82 2.76 2.70
C VAL A 289 9.11 2.63 3.53
N ARG A 290 10.05 1.77 3.11
CA ARG A 290 11.33 1.59 3.80
C ARG A 290 12.42 2.53 3.30
N ASN A 291 12.14 3.32 2.25
CA ASN A 291 13.10 4.24 1.69
C ASN A 291 13.00 5.58 2.43
N PRO A 292 14.03 6.01 3.18
CA PRO A 292 13.99 7.26 3.94
C PRO A 292 13.87 8.51 3.06
N ALA A 293 14.14 8.39 1.75
CA ALA A 293 13.90 9.49 0.81
C ALA A 293 12.42 9.73 0.53
N TRP A 294 11.51 8.83 0.92
CA TRP A 294 10.08 8.92 0.68
C TRP A 294 9.33 9.22 1.98
N ASP A 295 8.57 10.31 1.97
CA ASP A 295 7.59 10.62 3.02
C ASP A 295 6.22 10.17 2.54
N ILE A 296 5.81 8.96 2.94
CA ILE A 296 4.53 8.34 2.55
C ILE A 296 3.59 8.38 3.74
N GLY A 297 2.46 9.09 3.61
CA GLY A 297 1.44 9.17 4.66
C GLY A 297 0.40 8.06 4.59
N LEU A 298 0.18 7.46 3.40
CA LEU A 298 -0.72 6.32 3.20
C LEU A 298 -0.32 5.54 1.95
N GLN A 299 -0.46 4.21 1.95
CA GLN A 299 -0.29 3.43 0.71
C GLN A 299 -1.21 2.21 0.63
N LYS A 300 -1.47 1.76 -0.60
CA LYS A 300 -1.91 0.38 -0.86
C LYS A 300 -1.41 -0.09 -2.21
N THR A 301 -0.98 -1.35 -2.30
CA THR A 301 -0.68 -2.03 -3.56
C THR A 301 -1.73 -3.09 -3.91
N GLY A 302 -1.81 -3.48 -5.19
CA GLY A 302 -2.67 -4.57 -5.65
C GLY A 302 -2.13 -5.29 -6.87
N TYR A 303 -2.47 -6.57 -7.01
CA TYR A 303 -2.21 -7.37 -8.20
C TYR A 303 -3.17 -8.55 -8.29
N ILE A 304 -3.84 -8.66 -9.44
CA ILE A 304 -4.39 -9.88 -10.04
C ILE A 304 -4.11 -9.76 -11.54
N SER A 305 -4.10 -10.86 -12.29
CA SER A 305 -3.77 -10.80 -13.72
C SER A 305 -4.68 -9.84 -14.50
N GLU A 306 -5.97 -9.78 -14.16
CA GLU A 306 -6.96 -8.92 -14.80
C GLU A 306 -6.76 -7.43 -14.51
N ALA A 307 -6.21 -7.09 -13.34
CA ALA A 307 -5.98 -5.71 -12.89
C ALA A 307 -4.61 -5.15 -13.30
N GLY A 308 -3.67 -6.03 -13.67
CA GLY A 308 -2.26 -5.68 -13.67
C GLY A 308 -1.79 -5.25 -12.28
N ARG A 309 -0.68 -4.51 -12.20
CA ARG A 309 -0.11 -4.07 -10.91
C ARG A 309 -0.57 -2.66 -10.57
N CYS A 310 -1.24 -2.52 -9.44
CA CYS A 310 -1.81 -1.26 -8.98
C CYS A 310 -1.07 -0.71 -7.75
N LEU A 311 -1.04 0.61 -7.62
CA LEU A 311 -0.52 1.36 -6.47
C LEU A 311 -1.38 2.61 -6.27
N VAL A 312 -1.75 2.87 -5.02
CA VAL A 312 -2.18 4.19 -4.57
C VAL A 312 -1.33 4.62 -3.40
N MET A 313 -1.03 5.91 -3.29
CA MET A 313 -0.38 6.46 -2.12
C MET A 313 -0.61 7.96 -1.96
N GLN A 314 -0.57 8.41 -0.71
CA GLN A 314 -0.36 9.81 -0.36
C GLN A 314 1.11 9.98 0.03
N THR A 315 1.76 11.02 -0.46
CA THR A 315 3.18 11.30 -0.20
C THR A 315 3.49 12.79 -0.24
N HIS A 316 4.54 13.23 0.46
CA HIS A 316 5.04 14.60 0.39
C HIS A 316 6.25 14.67 -0.56
N ILE A 317 6.15 15.50 -1.60
CA ILE A 317 7.21 15.70 -2.60
C ILE A 317 7.31 17.19 -2.92
N ALA A 318 8.52 17.73 -2.89
CA ALA A 318 8.80 19.13 -3.23
C ALA A 318 7.86 20.15 -2.53
N GLY A 319 7.53 19.89 -1.25
CA GLY A 319 6.64 20.74 -0.45
C GLY A 319 5.14 20.56 -0.72
N ARG A 320 4.74 19.65 -1.62
CA ARG A 320 3.34 19.34 -1.94
C ARG A 320 2.91 18.02 -1.34
N LYS A 321 1.66 17.95 -0.86
CA LYS A 321 0.99 16.69 -0.50
C LYS A 321 0.34 16.13 -1.75
N LEU A 322 0.87 15.03 -2.27
CA LEU A 322 0.39 14.43 -3.50
C LEU A 322 -0.33 13.12 -3.24
N ILE A 323 -1.44 12.93 -3.95
CA ILE A 323 -2.08 11.63 -4.10
C ILE A 323 -1.72 11.09 -5.48
N MET A 324 -1.12 9.91 -5.50
CA MET A 324 -0.74 9.20 -6.73
C MET A 324 -1.54 7.93 -6.86
N VAL A 325 -2.14 7.73 -8.03
CA VAL A 325 -2.88 6.53 -8.41
C VAL A 325 -2.28 5.99 -9.70
N PHE A 326 -1.88 4.73 -9.68
CA PHE A 326 -1.32 4.00 -10.82
C PHE A 326 -2.06 2.67 -10.94
N LEU A 327 -2.77 2.45 -12.05
CA LEU A 327 -3.46 1.19 -12.32
C LEU A 327 -2.85 0.49 -13.52
N ASP A 328 -2.94 -0.84 -13.48
CA ASP A 328 -2.51 -1.70 -14.57
C ASP A 328 -1.08 -1.41 -15.07
N SER A 329 -0.13 -1.38 -14.14
CA SER A 329 1.29 -1.21 -14.48
C SER A 329 1.92 -2.52 -14.98
N ALA A 330 2.58 -2.45 -16.13
CA ALA A 330 3.25 -3.58 -16.77
C ALA A 330 4.65 -3.82 -16.20
N GLY A 331 4.86 -5.00 -15.58
CA GLY A 331 6.15 -5.43 -15.02
C GLY A 331 6.24 -5.38 -13.49
N LYS A 332 7.09 -6.23 -12.89
CA LYS A 332 7.06 -6.49 -11.43
C LYS A 332 7.19 -5.26 -10.54
N PHE A 333 8.09 -4.35 -10.91
CA PHE A 333 8.45 -3.15 -10.13
C PHE A 333 8.04 -1.85 -10.80
N SER A 334 7.32 -1.93 -11.91
CA SER A 334 7.06 -0.80 -12.79
C SER A 334 6.27 0.32 -12.13
N ARG A 335 5.26 0.00 -11.31
CA ARG A 335 4.49 0.98 -10.53
C ARG A 335 5.32 1.77 -9.52
N LEU A 336 6.38 1.17 -8.97
CA LEU A 336 7.32 1.89 -8.10
C LEU A 336 8.24 2.78 -8.93
N GLY A 337 8.65 2.31 -10.11
CA GLY A 337 9.35 3.13 -11.09
C GLY A 337 8.51 4.30 -11.62
N ASP A 338 7.20 4.11 -11.80
CA ASP A 338 6.25 5.16 -12.17
C ASP A 338 6.20 6.24 -11.09
N ALA A 339 6.13 5.83 -9.81
CA ALA A 339 6.22 6.76 -8.68
C ALA A 339 7.53 7.56 -8.67
N GLU A 340 8.69 6.91 -8.86
CA GLU A 340 9.99 7.59 -8.95
C GLU A 340 10.07 8.56 -10.15
N ARG A 341 9.51 8.18 -11.31
CA ARG A 341 9.44 9.07 -12.48
C ARG A 341 8.59 10.30 -12.21
N VAL A 342 7.42 10.12 -11.61
CA VAL A 342 6.55 11.25 -11.20
C VAL A 342 7.26 12.13 -10.18
N ARG A 343 7.90 11.55 -9.15
CA ARG A 343 8.68 12.31 -8.16
C ARG A 343 9.73 13.20 -8.84
N ASN A 344 10.59 12.60 -9.66
CA ASN A 344 11.65 13.31 -10.36
C ASN A 344 11.12 14.40 -11.29
N TRP A 345 9.92 14.21 -11.84
CA TRP A 345 9.25 15.21 -12.66
C TRP A 345 8.71 16.36 -11.82
N VAL A 346 8.00 16.07 -10.72
CA VAL A 346 7.47 17.09 -9.80
C VAL A 346 8.58 17.93 -9.19
N GLU A 347 9.70 17.33 -8.77
CA GLU A 347 10.85 18.05 -8.20
C GLU A 347 11.49 19.05 -9.18
N LYS A 348 11.24 18.90 -10.49
CA LYS A 348 11.71 19.83 -11.53
C LYS A 348 10.69 20.89 -11.90
N LEU A 349 9.44 20.79 -11.44
CA LEU A 349 8.44 21.82 -11.67
C LEU A 349 8.82 23.09 -10.88
N PRO A 350 8.61 24.29 -11.45
CA PRO A 350 8.80 25.53 -10.72
C PRO A 350 7.95 25.49 -9.44
N SER A 351 8.56 25.77 -8.28
CA SER A 351 7.80 25.88 -7.04
C SER A 351 6.85 27.07 -7.13
N LEU A 352 5.59 26.90 -6.70
CA LEU A 352 4.58 27.98 -6.65
C LEU A 352 4.96 29.12 -5.66
N GLY A 353 6.18 29.13 -5.11
CA GLY A 353 6.70 30.14 -4.19
C GLY A 353 7.81 31.03 -4.74
N SER A 354 8.21 30.90 -6.01
CA SER A 354 9.25 31.77 -6.62
C SER A 354 8.67 32.83 -7.55
N THR A 355 7.63 33.53 -7.10
CA THR A 355 7.27 34.86 -7.62
C THR A 355 7.51 35.90 -6.54
N ALA A 356 8.78 36.04 -6.14
CA ALA A 356 9.24 37.18 -5.35
C ALA A 356 9.76 38.26 -6.31
N THR A 357 8.83 39.12 -6.72
CA THR A 357 9.01 40.58 -6.83
C THR A 357 10.24 41.09 -7.59
N LEU A 358 10.18 41.11 -8.93
CA LEU A 358 10.88 42.14 -9.70
C LEU A 358 10.15 43.47 -9.46
N HIS A 359 10.59 44.23 -8.46
CA HIS A 359 10.24 45.65 -8.35
C HIS A 359 10.73 46.37 -9.61
N ALA A 360 9.80 46.68 -10.51
CA ALA A 360 9.99 47.74 -11.48
C ALA A 360 9.96 49.08 -10.73
N VAL A 361 11.13 49.60 -10.36
CA VAL A 361 11.29 51.03 -10.06
C VAL A 361 11.71 51.69 -11.37
N GLY A 362 10.71 52.16 -12.10
CA GLY A 362 10.85 52.95 -13.31
C GLY A 362 9.63 53.84 -13.46
N ALA A 363 9.62 54.97 -12.75
CA ALA A 363 8.73 56.08 -13.05
C ALA A 363 9.38 57.40 -12.63
N ALA A 364 9.51 58.27 -13.63
CA ALA A 364 10.15 59.58 -13.61
C ALA A 364 9.32 60.65 -12.86
N LYS A 365 10.03 61.67 -12.39
CA LYS A 365 9.65 63.10 -12.31
C LYS A 365 10.93 63.85 -12.73
N LEU A 366 11.02 64.66 -13.79
CA LEU A 366 10.25 65.87 -14.14
C LEU A 366 10.01 66.73 -12.90
N GLU A 367 11.05 67.43 -12.45
CA GLU A 367 11.22 68.90 -12.56
C GLU A 367 12.69 69.27 -12.34
#